data_AF-A0A915NGD3-F1
#
_entry.id   AF-A0A915NGD3-F1
#
_cell.length_a   1.000
_cell.length_b   1.000
_cell.length_c   1.000
_cell.angle_alpha   90.00
_cell.angle_beta   90.00
_cell.angle_gamma   90.00
#
_symmetry.space_group_name_H-M   'P 1'
#
loop_
_entity.id
_entity.type
_entity.pdbx_description
1 polymer ?
#
loop_
_entity_poly.entity_id
_entity_poly.type
_entity_poly.pdbx_seq_one_letter_code
_entity_poly.pdbx_strand_id
1 'polypeptide(L)'
;MIIKIYEYLSIRWLLQQNKIDLVLGYSVPGDYTHGVVHTFVGGDMDETKDSTNDPIFFLMHSFVDMIWELWRITNQNRNERNTSYPVDREVTIIQ
;
A
#
# COMPACT_ATOMS: atom_id res chain seq x y z
N MET A 1 14.46 -0.93 16.75
CA MET A 1 13.48 -0.06 17.45
C MET A 1 13.06 1.15 16.60
N ILE A 2 13.94 1.71 15.77
CA ILE A 2 13.65 2.86 14.89
C ILE A 2 12.68 2.51 13.73
N ILE A 3 12.83 1.35 13.09
CA ILE A 3 11.99 0.92 11.95
C ILE A 3 10.50 0.80 12.32
N LYS A 4 10.19 0.19 13.48
CA LYS A 4 8.81 0.06 13.98
C LYS A 4 8.12 1.41 14.23
N ILE A 5 8.88 2.48 14.52
CA ILE A 5 8.31 3.80 14.77
C ILE A 5 7.88 4.45 13.45
N TYR A 6 8.70 4.35 12.40
CA TYR A 6 8.36 4.89 11.08
C TYR A 6 7.17 4.17 10.43
N GLU A 7 7.11 2.83 10.54
CA GLU A 7 5.97 2.03 10.06
C GLU A 7 4.67 2.37 10.78
N TYR A 8 4.74 2.60 12.10
CA TYR A 8 3.54 2.96 12.86
C TYR A 8 3.05 4.37 12.54
N LEU A 9 3.98 5.32 12.38
CA LEU A 9 3.66 6.70 12.03
C LEU A 9 3.08 6.82 10.63
N SER A 10 3.56 6.01 9.68
CA SER A 10 3.08 6.03 8.30
C SER A 10 1.68 5.43 8.15
N ILE A 11 1.36 4.33 8.84
CA ILE A 11 0.00 3.77 8.87
C ILE A 11 -0.96 4.78 9.49
N ARG A 12 -0.58 5.42 10.61
CA ARG A 12 -1.40 6.47 11.22
C ARG A 12 -1.62 7.66 10.29
N TRP A 13 -0.58 8.09 9.58
CA TRP A 13 -0.68 9.15 8.59
C TRP A 13 -1.64 8.78 7.47
N LEU A 14 -1.56 7.54 6.94
CA LEU A 14 -2.46 7.05 5.90
C LEU A 14 -3.92 7.07 6.35
N LEU A 15 -4.20 6.56 7.54
CA LEU A 15 -5.57 6.50 8.08
C LEU A 15 -6.19 7.90 8.29
N GLN A 16 -5.38 8.96 8.29
CA GLN A 16 -5.84 10.36 8.43
C GLN A 16 -6.04 11.08 7.09
N GLN A 17 -5.74 10.45 5.96
CA GLN A 17 -5.90 11.10 4.65
C GLN A 17 -7.38 11.24 4.28
N ASN A 18 -7.77 12.38 3.71
CA ASN A 18 -9.11 12.60 3.15
C ASN A 18 -9.12 12.55 1.61
N LYS A 19 -7.96 12.31 0.99
CA LYS A 19 -7.80 12.24 -0.46
C LYS A 19 -7.35 10.85 -0.84
N ILE A 20 -8.14 10.20 -1.69
CA ILE A 20 -7.93 8.80 -2.13
C ILE A 20 -6.56 8.60 -2.80
N ASP A 21 -6.08 9.59 -3.56
CA ASP A 21 -4.80 9.55 -4.26
C ASP A 21 -3.58 9.50 -3.31
N LEU A 22 -3.72 10.05 -2.10
CA LEU A 22 -2.66 10.04 -1.08
C LEU A 22 -2.59 8.69 -0.36
N VAL A 23 -3.69 7.93 -0.34
CA VAL A 23 -3.73 6.59 0.25
C VAL A 23 -2.99 5.59 -0.63
N LEU A 24 -3.14 5.72 -1.95
CA LEU A 24 -2.40 4.90 -2.92
C LEU A 24 -0.87 5.06 -2.86
N GLY A 25 -0.38 6.14 -2.27
CA GLY A 25 1.06 6.33 -2.04
C GLY A 25 1.68 5.15 -1.28
N TYR A 26 0.90 4.47 -0.44
CA TYR A 26 1.33 3.34 0.38
C TYR A 26 1.54 2.03 -0.39
N SER A 27 0.86 1.84 -1.51
CA SER A 27 0.92 0.61 -2.30
C SER A 27 1.88 0.70 -3.50
N VAL A 28 2.60 1.81 -3.66
CA VAL A 28 3.50 2.01 -4.80
C VAL A 28 4.82 1.28 -4.55
N PRO A 29 5.41 0.61 -5.56
CA PRO A 29 6.77 0.11 -5.47
C PRO A 29 7.74 1.22 -5.06
N GLY A 30 8.60 0.95 -4.07
CA GLY A 30 9.56 1.93 -3.54
C GLY A 30 9.00 2.91 -2.52
N ASP A 31 7.73 2.80 -2.12
CA ASP A 31 7.21 3.58 -0.99
C ASP A 31 7.87 3.16 0.33
N TYR A 32 7.95 4.12 1.26
CA TYR A 32 8.66 4.03 2.54
C TYR A 32 8.11 2.98 3.52
N THR A 33 7.06 2.24 3.14
CA THR A 33 6.34 1.35 4.04
C THR A 33 6.17 -0.04 3.47
N HIS A 34 5.42 -0.17 2.37
CA HIS A 34 5.23 -1.44 1.66
C HIS A 34 6.56 -1.95 1.07
N GLY A 35 7.29 -1.09 0.37
CA GLY A 35 8.57 -1.45 -0.25
C GLY A 35 9.63 -1.86 0.78
N VAL A 36 9.61 -1.27 1.97
CA VAL A 36 10.54 -1.63 3.06
C VAL A 36 10.31 -3.05 3.53
N VAL A 37 9.06 -3.54 3.59
CA VAL A 37 8.84 -4.92 4.04
C VAL A 37 9.24 -5.93 2.97
N HIS A 38 9.06 -5.61 1.69
CA HIS A 38 9.62 -6.39 0.58
C HIS A 38 11.13 -6.61 0.76
N THR A 39 11.90 -5.53 0.95
CA THR A 39 13.35 -5.61 1.17
C THR A 39 13.73 -6.25 2.51
N PHE A 40 12.92 -6.08 3.56
CA PHE A 40 13.18 -6.70 4.86
C PHE A 40 13.08 -8.23 4.81
N VAL A 41 12.10 -8.78 4.10
CA VAL A 41 11.96 -10.23 3.92
C VAL A 41 13.08 -10.77 3.02
N GLY A 42 13.40 -10.05 1.94
CA GLY A 42 14.49 -10.40 1.04
C GLY A 42 14.17 -11.60 0.14
N GLY A 43 15.18 -12.12 -0.56
CA GLY A 43 14.99 -13.23 -1.50
C GLY A 43 14.08 -12.84 -2.66
N ASP A 44 13.14 -13.70 -3.03
CA ASP A 44 12.17 -13.40 -4.10
C ASP A 44 11.35 -12.14 -3.75
N MET A 45 11.08 -11.87 -2.46
CA MET A 45 10.35 -10.68 -2.02
C MET A 45 11.05 -9.35 -2.26
N ASP A 46 12.38 -9.31 -2.45
CA ASP A 46 13.14 -8.06 -2.63
C ASP A 46 12.92 -7.45 -4.02
N GLU A 47 12.75 -8.31 -5.03
CA GLU A 47 12.64 -7.90 -6.42
C GLU A 47 11.16 -7.91 -6.86
N THR A 48 10.67 -6.78 -7.38
CA THR A 48 9.24 -6.59 -7.63
C THR A 48 8.68 -7.63 -8.61
N LYS A 49 9.45 -7.96 -9.66
CA LYS A 49 9.06 -8.96 -10.68
C LYS A 49 8.99 -10.39 -10.13
N ASP A 50 9.75 -10.70 -9.08
CA ASP A 50 9.91 -12.07 -8.57
C ASP A 50 9.13 -12.28 -7.26
N SER A 51 8.71 -11.20 -6.59
CA SER A 51 8.06 -11.22 -5.28
C SER A 51 6.82 -12.11 -5.17
N THR A 52 6.07 -12.28 -6.25
CA THR A 52 4.88 -13.15 -6.27
C THR A 52 5.20 -14.65 -6.15
N ASN A 53 6.46 -15.05 -6.32
CA ASN A 53 6.91 -16.43 -6.16
C ASN A 53 7.00 -16.87 -4.69
N ASP A 54 7.12 -15.92 -3.74
CA ASP A 54 7.14 -16.20 -2.30
C ASP A 54 5.70 -16.29 -1.74
N PRO A 55 5.29 -17.37 -1.06
CA PRO A 55 3.95 -17.47 -0.46
C PRO A 55 3.59 -16.34 0.53
N ILE A 56 4.59 -15.73 1.19
CA ILE A 56 4.38 -14.60 2.11
C ILE A 56 3.83 -13.37 1.37
N PHE A 57 4.08 -13.25 0.06
CA PHE A 57 3.55 -12.18 -0.78
C PHE A 57 2.05 -11.94 -0.56
N PHE A 58 1.27 -13.03 -0.55
CA PHE A 58 -0.17 -12.97 -0.40
C PHE A 58 -0.60 -12.51 1.00
N LEU A 59 0.14 -12.90 2.05
CA LEU A 59 -0.14 -12.46 3.42
C LEU A 59 0.18 -10.99 3.61
N MET A 60 1.31 -10.52 3.03
CA MET A 60 1.67 -9.11 3.02
C MET A 60 0.63 -8.26 2.31
N HIS A 61 0.24 -8.65 1.09
CA HIS A 61 -0.74 -7.89 0.31
C HIS A 61 -2.14 -7.94 0.95
N SER A 62 -2.51 -9.04 1.61
CA SER A 62 -3.74 -9.09 2.41
C SER A 62 -3.74 -8.07 3.57
N PHE A 63 -2.57 -7.84 4.19
CA PHE A 63 -2.42 -6.81 5.23
C PHE A 63 -2.53 -5.40 4.64
N VAL A 64 -1.95 -5.15 3.47
CA VAL A 64 -2.11 -3.88 2.74
C VAL A 64 -3.59 -3.63 2.38
N ASP A 65 -4.28 -4.65 1.87
CA ASP A 65 -5.72 -4.58 1.56
C ASP A 65 -6.57 -4.31 2.81
N MET A 66 -6.19 -4.88 3.95
CA MET A 66 -6.86 -4.60 5.23
C MET A 66 -6.69 -3.12 5.63
N ILE A 67 -5.50 -2.54 5.48
CA ILE A 67 -5.27 -1.11 5.77
C ILE A 67 -6.13 -0.23 4.86
N TRP A 68 -6.19 -0.56 3.56
CA TRP A 68 -7.06 0.11 2.61
C TRP A 68 -8.54 0.04 3.04
N GLU A 69 -9.02 -1.12 3.45
CA GLU A 69 -10.40 -1.27 3.92
C GLU A 69 -10.69 -0.49 5.21
N LEU A 70 -9.74 -0.45 6.15
CA LEU A 70 -9.89 0.37 7.36
C LEU A 70 -10.05 1.85 7.02
N TRP A 71 -9.31 2.36 6.04
CA TRP A 71 -9.48 3.72 5.54
C TRP A 71 -10.84 3.93 4.86
N ARG A 72 -11.28 2.98 4.02
CA ARG A 72 -12.60 3.06 3.37
C ARG A 72 -13.75 3.07 4.37
N ILE A 73 -13.60 2.40 5.51
CA ILE A 73 -14.62 2.40 6.56
C ILE A 73 -14.85 3.79 7.17
N THR A 74 -13.82 4.60 7.28
CA THR A 74 -13.90 5.94 7.86
C THR A 74 -14.19 7.03 6.82
N ASN A 75 -13.88 6.79 5.54
CA ASN A 75 -13.92 7.84 4.51
C ASN A 75 -14.95 7.62 3.39
N GLN A 76 -15.53 6.42 3.27
CA GLN A 76 -16.47 6.10 2.20
C GLN A 76 -17.74 5.44 2.74
N ASN A 77 -18.88 5.96 2.31
CA ASN A 77 -20.16 5.30 2.50
C ASN A 77 -20.29 4.06 1.59
N ARG A 78 -21.32 3.24 1.82
CA ARG A 78 -21.51 1.97 1.11
C ARG A 78 -21.56 2.11 -0.42
N ASN A 79 -22.13 3.21 -0.92
CA ASN A 79 -22.26 3.43 -2.36
C ASN A 79 -20.91 3.87 -2.95
N GLU A 80 -20.19 4.74 -2.24
CA GLU A 80 -18.88 5.23 -2.65
C GLU A 80 -17.82 4.12 -2.74
N ARG A 81 -17.87 3.10 -1.88
CA ARG A 81 -16.87 2.01 -1.91
C ARG A 81 -16.83 1.21 -3.22
N ASN A 82 -17.91 1.26 -4.02
CA ASN A 82 -18.01 0.53 -5.28
C ASN A 82 -17.69 1.40 -6.51
N THR A 83 -17.50 2.70 -6.34
CA THR A 83 -17.38 3.64 -7.48
C THR A 83 -16.27 4.68 -7.29
N SER A 84 -15.94 5.03 -6.05
CA SER A 84 -14.89 5.95 -5.69
C SER A 84 -13.57 5.18 -5.59
N TYR A 85 -12.99 4.93 -6.76
CA TYR A 85 -11.62 4.46 -6.90
C TYR A 85 -10.72 5.62 -7.33
N PRO A 86 -9.44 5.59 -6.95
CA PRO A 86 -8.46 6.50 -7.51
C PRO A 86 -8.44 6.37 -9.04
N VAL A 87 -8.16 7.47 -9.73
CA VAL A 87 -7.91 7.41 -11.17
C VAL A 87 -6.64 6.61 -11.42
N ASP A 88 -6.64 5.77 -12.47
CA ASP A 88 -5.41 5.16 -12.94
C ASP A 88 -4.40 6.26 -13.17
N ARG A 89 -3.19 6.14 -12.60
CA ARG A 89 -2.11 7.04 -13.00
C ARG A 89 -1.87 6.76 -14.47
N GLU A 90 -2.04 7.77 -15.31
CA GLU A 90 -1.51 7.70 -16.67
C GLU A 90 -0.04 7.34 -16.54
N VAL A 91 0.31 6.14 -17.03
CA VAL A 91 1.70 5.81 -17.26
C VAL A 91 2.13 6.78 -18.34
N THR A 92 2.78 7.88 -17.96
CA THR A 92 3.52 8.70 -18.92
C THR A 92 4.61 7.78 -19.46
N ILE A 93 4.32 7.09 -20.57
CA ILE A 93 5.31 6.34 -21.33
C ILE A 93 6.25 7.40 -21.88
N ILE A 94 7.32 7.67 -21.14
CA ILE A 94 8.47 8.38 -21.67
C ILE A 94 9.14 7.38 -22.61
N GLN A 95 8.96 7.59 -23.91
CA GLN A 95 9.78 6.97 -24.96
C GLN A 95 11.24 7.41 -24.83
#